data_AF-A0A7V5P3G0-F1
#
_entry.id   AF-A0A7V5P3G0-F1
#
_cell.length_a   1.000
_cell.length_b   1.000
_cell.length_c   1.000
_cell.angle_alpha   90.00
_cell.angle_beta   90.00
_cell.angle_gamma   90.00
#
_symmetry.space_group_name_H-M   'P 1'
#
loop_
_entity.id
_entity.type
_entity.pdbx_description
1 polymer ?
#
loop_
_entity_poly.entity_id
_entity_poly.type
_entity_poly.pdbx_seq_one_letter_code
_entity_poly.pdbx_strand_id
1 'polypeptide(L)'
;MEITLDKTYNPSDIEKKWYDFWMEKRVFSPDINDGKNGRFSIVIPPPNVTGSLHMGHALTVTIEDIFVRWHRMRQEKTLWLPGTDHAGIATQMVVEKEIAKENLTRHILGREKFLERVWEWKERYGNRIIEQLKLIGASCDWDRLRFTLDEQLSKAVLRAFTTLYEEGLIYRDYRLINWCPRCQTALSDLEVDYEENIKGEMYSFAYPLVDGGEIVVATTRPETMLGDTAVAVHPDDERYKHLIGKMIKHPIMGYEFPIIADEKLVDIGFGTGAVKVTPAHDFNDFETGKRHKLMSINLLTDDGHINENGGKFKGMKVLEARKAVKEELRRLGLERGSKEHLMSIGKCQRCRETVEPYLSTQWFVKTKPLSIPAIEAVEKGIVKIIPENWTKTYFHWMRNINDWCISRQLWWGHQIPAYYCKRCSNLPDDVKQIPFEAKPIVSDRPIEKCPHCGSSDIIRDPDVLDTWFSSALWPFSTLGWPDDTKDMREFYPTDLMETGF
;
A
#
# COMPACT_ATOMS: atom_id res chain seq x y z
N MET A 1 -32.90 49.86 -26.00
CA MET A 1 -33.48 49.14 -24.86
C MET A 1 -32.65 49.49 -23.64
N GLU A 2 -33.25 50.10 -22.62
CA GLU A 2 -32.60 50.21 -21.31
C GLU A 2 -32.39 48.80 -20.75
N ILE A 3 -31.16 48.49 -20.36
CA ILE A 3 -30.84 47.23 -19.68
C ILE A 3 -31.24 47.41 -18.23
N THR A 4 -32.40 46.87 -17.85
CA THR A 4 -32.84 46.83 -16.45
C THR A 4 -32.11 45.68 -15.75
N LEU A 5 -31.21 45.98 -14.82
CA LEU A 5 -30.54 44.98 -14.00
C LEU A 5 -31.47 44.51 -12.87
N ASP A 6 -31.52 43.19 -12.65
CA ASP A 6 -32.23 42.64 -11.49
C ASP A 6 -31.60 43.11 -10.18
N LYS A 7 -32.44 43.31 -9.16
CA LYS A 7 -31.99 43.80 -7.84
C LYS A 7 -31.22 42.74 -7.04
N THR A 8 -31.38 41.47 -7.39
CA THR A 8 -30.77 40.33 -6.70
C THR A 8 -29.82 39.61 -7.64
N TYR A 9 -28.59 39.38 -7.21
CA TYR A 9 -27.65 38.53 -7.92
C TYR A 9 -28.05 37.06 -7.75
N ASN A 10 -28.31 36.37 -8.87
CA ASN A 10 -28.54 34.93 -8.91
C ASN A 10 -27.40 34.24 -9.67
N PRO A 11 -26.47 33.55 -8.99
CA PRO A 11 -25.33 32.90 -9.64
C PRO A 11 -25.75 31.88 -10.71
N SER A 12 -26.85 31.16 -10.47
CA SER A 12 -27.37 30.11 -11.36
C SER A 12 -27.69 30.61 -12.78
N ASP A 13 -28.02 31.89 -12.91
CA ASP A 13 -28.38 32.50 -14.20
C ASP A 13 -27.13 32.92 -15.02
N ILE A 14 -25.95 32.91 -14.39
CA ILE A 14 -24.72 33.50 -14.93
C ILE A 14 -23.59 32.47 -15.07
N GLU A 15 -23.35 31.63 -14.06
CA GLU A 15 -22.18 30.75 -13.98
C GLU A 15 -22.11 29.76 -15.15
N LYS A 16 -23.20 29.02 -15.40
CA LYS A 16 -23.26 28.03 -16.49
C LYS A 16 -22.99 28.67 -17.86
N LYS A 17 -23.60 29.83 -18.11
CA LYS A 17 -23.43 30.57 -19.38
C LYS A 17 -21.96 30.91 -19.64
N TRP A 18 -21.25 31.42 -18.64
CA TRP A 18 -19.83 31.79 -18.80
C TRP A 18 -18.94 30.57 -18.91
N TYR A 19 -19.21 29.52 -18.14
CA TYR A 19 -18.43 28.30 -18.22
C TYR A 19 -18.56 27.64 -19.60
N ASP A 20 -19.78 27.51 -20.12
CA ASP A 20 -20.03 27.00 -21.48
C ASP A 20 -19.27 27.84 -22.53
N PHE A 21 -19.29 29.17 -22.39
CA PHE A 21 -18.52 30.07 -23.26
C PHE A 21 -17.00 29.83 -23.19
N TRP A 22 -16.44 29.68 -21.99
CA TRP A 22 -15.01 29.43 -21.80
C TRP A 22 -14.57 28.10 -22.42
N MET A 23 -15.40 27.06 -22.28
CA MET A 23 -15.17 25.75 -22.89
C MET A 23 -15.22 25.83 -24.42
N GLU A 24 -16.24 26.48 -24.98
CA GLU A 24 -16.40 26.64 -26.44
C GLU A 24 -15.21 27.40 -27.05
N LYS A 25 -14.75 28.46 -26.36
CA LYS A 25 -13.61 29.27 -26.80
C LYS A 25 -12.25 28.70 -26.41
N ARG A 26 -12.21 27.55 -25.73
CA ARG A 26 -10.99 26.85 -25.28
C ARG A 26 -10.04 27.78 -24.50
N VAL A 27 -10.57 28.73 -23.74
CA VAL A 27 -9.76 29.77 -23.05
C VAL A 27 -8.95 29.25 -21.88
N PHE A 28 -9.14 27.98 -21.52
CA PHE A 28 -8.35 27.32 -20.48
C PHE A 28 -7.10 26.65 -21.04
N SER A 29 -7.04 26.42 -22.36
CA SER A 29 -5.91 25.78 -23.01
C SER A 29 -4.68 26.67 -22.91
N PRO A 30 -3.48 26.11 -22.62
CA PRO A 30 -2.24 26.87 -22.64
C PRO A 30 -1.88 27.36 -24.06
N ASP A 31 -2.49 26.82 -25.11
CA ASP A 31 -2.17 27.14 -26.50
C ASP A 31 -2.76 28.48 -26.98
N ILE A 32 -3.53 29.19 -26.14
CA ILE A 32 -4.06 30.52 -26.44
C ILE A 32 -3.01 31.64 -26.33
N ASN A 33 -1.85 31.36 -25.73
CA ASN A 33 -0.76 32.30 -25.53
C ASN A 33 0.55 31.63 -25.94
N ASP A 34 1.43 32.37 -26.62
CA ASP A 34 2.74 31.89 -27.03
C ASP A 34 3.77 31.85 -25.89
N GLY A 35 3.39 32.30 -24.68
CA GLY A 35 4.20 32.15 -23.48
C GLY A 35 5.33 33.17 -23.35
N LYS A 36 5.18 34.36 -23.97
CA LYS A 36 6.21 35.43 -23.89
C LYS A 36 6.66 35.76 -22.47
N ASN A 37 5.78 35.65 -21.48
CA ASN A 37 6.07 35.99 -20.09
C ASN A 37 6.47 34.78 -19.23
N GLY A 38 6.75 33.63 -19.84
CA GLY A 38 7.11 32.39 -19.15
C GLY A 38 5.98 31.36 -19.16
N ARG A 39 6.12 30.35 -18.30
CA ARG A 39 5.17 29.25 -18.15
C ARG A 39 4.75 29.08 -16.70
N PHE A 40 3.58 28.49 -16.51
CA PHE A 40 3.14 27.96 -15.23
C PHE A 40 2.44 26.63 -15.45
N SER A 41 2.86 25.57 -14.78
CA SER A 41 2.19 24.28 -14.81
C SER A 41 1.93 23.72 -13.42
N ILE A 42 0.71 23.20 -13.26
CA ILE A 42 0.25 22.48 -12.08
C ILE A 42 -0.58 21.28 -12.51
N VAL A 43 -0.49 20.20 -11.73
CA VAL A 43 -1.33 19.01 -11.90
C VAL A 43 -2.36 18.99 -10.78
N ILE A 44 -3.62 18.69 -11.10
CA ILE A 44 -4.60 18.43 -10.04
C ILE A 44 -4.18 17.13 -9.31
N PRO A 45 -4.21 17.08 -7.97
CA PRO A 45 -4.24 15.83 -7.24
C PRO A 45 -5.45 15.01 -7.72
N PRO A 46 -5.24 13.88 -8.43
CA PRO A 46 -6.33 13.23 -9.14
C PRO A 46 -7.36 12.68 -8.15
N PRO A 47 -8.63 13.11 -8.18
CA PRO A 47 -9.63 12.60 -7.26
C PRO A 47 -9.90 11.12 -7.52
N ASN A 48 -10.11 10.36 -6.44
CA ASN A 48 -10.44 8.94 -6.51
C ASN A 48 -11.84 8.73 -7.11
N VAL A 49 -11.99 7.74 -8.01
CA VAL A 49 -13.29 7.35 -8.60
C VAL A 49 -14.22 6.57 -7.66
N THR A 50 -14.27 6.97 -6.38
CA THR A 50 -15.01 6.28 -5.31
C THR A 50 -16.38 6.89 -5.00
N GLY A 51 -16.80 7.95 -5.71
CA GLY A 51 -18.09 8.59 -5.48
C GLY A 51 -18.15 10.04 -5.98
N SER A 52 -18.55 10.96 -5.11
CA SER A 52 -18.66 12.40 -5.40
C SER A 52 -17.65 13.21 -4.61
N LEU A 53 -17.29 14.38 -5.13
CA LEU A 53 -16.46 15.35 -4.44
C LEU A 53 -17.15 15.91 -3.18
N HIS A 54 -16.33 16.42 -2.25
CA HIS A 54 -16.73 17.03 -0.98
C HIS A 54 -15.98 18.34 -0.74
N MET A 55 -16.28 19.07 0.34
CA MET A 55 -15.71 20.39 0.61
C MET A 55 -14.17 20.46 0.62
N GLY A 56 -13.48 19.41 1.09
CA GLY A 56 -12.03 19.33 0.97
C GLY A 56 -11.52 19.44 -0.48
N HIS A 57 -12.16 18.76 -1.43
CA HIS A 57 -11.81 18.87 -2.85
C HIS A 57 -12.10 20.27 -3.39
N ALA A 58 -13.22 20.88 -2.98
CA ALA A 58 -13.56 22.24 -3.38
C ALA A 58 -12.52 23.26 -2.90
N LEU A 59 -11.98 23.07 -1.68
CA LEU A 59 -10.90 23.91 -1.14
C LEU A 59 -9.63 23.81 -1.99
N THR A 60 -9.12 22.59 -2.22
CA THR A 60 -7.94 22.32 -3.08
C THR A 60 -8.11 22.99 -4.45
N VAL A 61 -9.20 22.66 -5.15
CA VAL A 61 -9.48 23.17 -6.50
C VAL A 61 -9.59 24.70 -6.53
N THR A 62 -10.18 25.31 -5.50
CA THR A 62 -10.30 26.77 -5.43
C THR A 62 -8.92 27.43 -5.31
N ILE A 63 -8.03 26.88 -4.48
CA ILE A 63 -6.67 27.42 -4.29
C ILE A 63 -5.89 27.29 -5.59
N GLU A 64 -5.90 26.11 -6.22
CA GLU A 64 -5.24 25.87 -7.50
C GLU A 64 -5.75 26.81 -8.60
N ASP A 65 -7.08 26.96 -8.73
CA ASP A 65 -7.70 27.80 -9.76
C ASP A 65 -7.33 29.28 -9.60
N ILE A 66 -7.16 29.77 -8.36
CA ILE A 66 -6.70 31.13 -8.09
C ILE A 66 -5.30 31.36 -8.70
N PHE A 67 -4.36 30.45 -8.46
CA PHE A 67 -3.02 30.54 -9.04
C PHE A 67 -3.05 30.46 -10.56
N VAL A 68 -3.77 29.47 -11.10
CA VAL A 68 -3.89 29.24 -12.54
C VAL A 68 -4.46 30.46 -13.24
N ARG A 69 -5.53 31.07 -12.71
CA ARG A 69 -6.11 32.29 -13.29
C ARG A 69 -5.15 33.47 -13.20
N TRP A 70 -4.47 33.65 -12.07
CA TRP A 70 -3.49 34.72 -11.88
C TRP A 70 -2.33 34.61 -12.88
N HIS A 71 -1.75 33.43 -13.06
CA HIS A 71 -0.69 33.18 -14.03
C HIS A 71 -1.17 33.37 -15.48
N ARG A 72 -2.37 32.89 -15.81
CA ARG A 72 -2.99 33.14 -17.12
C ARG A 72 -3.19 34.63 -17.39
N MET A 73 -3.63 35.40 -16.40
CA MET A 73 -3.78 36.86 -16.48
C MET A 73 -2.45 37.62 -16.62
N ARG A 74 -1.34 37.03 -16.13
CA ARG A 74 0.02 37.53 -16.34
C ARG A 74 0.59 37.20 -17.73
N GLN A 75 -0.23 36.61 -18.60
CA GLN A 75 0.13 36.20 -19.95
C GLN A 75 1.26 35.15 -19.96
N GLU A 76 1.30 34.29 -18.94
CA GLU A 76 2.16 33.11 -18.95
C GLU A 76 1.44 31.94 -19.61
N LYS A 77 2.22 31.04 -20.24
CA LYS A 77 1.68 29.80 -20.79
C LYS A 77 1.29 28.88 -19.64
N THR A 78 -0.01 28.87 -19.34
CA THR A 78 -0.53 28.31 -18.09
C THR A 78 -1.28 27.01 -18.34
N LEU A 79 -0.76 25.91 -17.80
CA LEU A 79 -1.35 24.57 -17.89
C LEU A 79 -1.79 24.09 -16.49
N TRP A 80 -3.08 23.78 -16.37
CA TRP A 80 -3.59 23.01 -15.23
C TRP A 80 -4.16 21.70 -15.73
N LEU A 81 -3.44 20.61 -15.45
CA LEU A 81 -3.76 19.27 -15.95
C LEU A 81 -4.83 18.61 -15.07
N PRO A 82 -6.02 18.31 -15.62
CA PRO A 82 -7.03 17.56 -14.89
C PRO A 82 -6.83 16.05 -15.02
N GLY A 83 -7.32 15.30 -14.05
CA GLY A 83 -7.43 13.85 -14.17
C GLY A 83 -8.05 13.20 -12.94
N THR A 84 -8.25 11.88 -13.02
CA THR A 84 -8.82 11.07 -11.94
C THR A 84 -7.97 9.83 -11.66
N ASP A 85 -8.04 9.37 -10.40
CA ASP A 85 -7.33 8.20 -9.93
C ASP A 85 -8.28 6.99 -9.85
N HIS A 86 -7.84 5.86 -10.38
CA HIS A 86 -8.55 4.58 -10.33
C HIS A 86 -8.69 4.06 -8.90
N ALA A 87 -7.85 4.53 -7.96
CA ALA A 87 -7.91 4.29 -6.53
C ALA A 87 -7.86 2.81 -6.10
N GLY A 88 -7.42 1.91 -6.99
CA GLY A 88 -7.21 0.47 -6.75
C GLY A 88 -8.24 -0.17 -5.82
N ILE A 89 -7.78 -0.58 -4.65
CA ILE A 89 -8.57 -1.18 -3.56
C ILE A 89 -9.74 -0.33 -3.08
N ALA A 90 -9.66 1.01 -3.08
CA ALA A 90 -10.77 1.84 -2.65
C ALA A 90 -11.97 1.69 -3.61
N THR A 91 -11.72 1.77 -4.91
CA THR A 91 -12.75 1.53 -5.94
C THR A 91 -13.23 0.08 -5.91
N GLN A 92 -12.31 -0.88 -5.82
CA GLN A 92 -12.66 -2.30 -5.74
C GLN A 92 -13.55 -2.59 -4.53
N MET A 93 -13.27 -2.03 -3.35
CA MET A 93 -14.13 -2.20 -2.17
C MET A 93 -15.53 -1.60 -2.35
N VAL A 94 -15.65 -0.47 -3.03
CA VAL A 94 -16.96 0.16 -3.28
C VAL A 94 -17.77 -0.69 -4.26
N VAL A 95 -17.14 -1.21 -5.31
CA VAL A 95 -17.78 -2.11 -6.27
C VAL A 95 -18.14 -3.45 -5.62
N GLU A 96 -17.27 -4.01 -4.77
CA GLU A 96 -17.56 -5.22 -3.98
C GLU A 96 -18.77 -5.02 -3.06
N LYS A 97 -18.90 -3.85 -2.42
CA LYS A 97 -20.10 -3.50 -1.62
C LYS A 97 -21.35 -3.38 -2.47
N GLU A 98 -21.23 -2.92 -3.71
CA GLU A 98 -22.37 -2.79 -4.62
C GLU A 98 -22.86 -4.16 -5.09
N ILE A 99 -21.98 -5.03 -5.58
CA ILE A 99 -22.35 -6.38 -6.03
C ILE A 99 -22.81 -7.28 -4.86
N ALA A 100 -22.36 -7.02 -3.63
CA ALA A 100 -22.83 -7.73 -2.45
C ALA A 100 -24.33 -7.52 -2.21
N LYS A 101 -24.91 -6.38 -2.64
CA LYS A 101 -26.37 -6.14 -2.59
C LYS A 101 -27.13 -7.09 -3.51
N GLU A 102 -26.47 -7.64 -4.52
CA GLU A 102 -26.99 -8.65 -5.45
C GLU A 102 -26.70 -10.09 -4.95
N ASN A 103 -26.18 -10.27 -3.72
CA ASN A 103 -25.68 -11.53 -3.18
C ASN A 103 -24.54 -12.17 -4.00
N LEU A 104 -23.77 -11.34 -4.71
CA LEU A 104 -22.60 -11.76 -5.49
C LEU A 104 -21.30 -11.41 -4.76
N THR A 105 -20.24 -12.14 -5.08
CA THR A 105 -18.87 -11.81 -4.68
C THR A 105 -17.99 -11.75 -5.93
N ARG A 106 -16.83 -11.09 -5.84
CA ARG A 106 -15.85 -11.07 -6.94
C ARG A 106 -15.50 -12.48 -7.40
N HIS A 107 -15.36 -13.41 -6.45
CA HIS A 107 -14.99 -14.80 -6.73
C HIS A 107 -16.08 -15.58 -7.48
N ILE A 108 -17.36 -15.29 -7.21
CA ILE A 108 -18.49 -15.87 -7.94
C ILE A 108 -18.55 -15.31 -9.38
N LEU A 109 -18.29 -14.01 -9.55
CA LEU A 109 -18.31 -13.36 -10.87
C LEU A 109 -17.12 -13.78 -11.76
N GLY A 110 -15.96 -14.03 -11.15
CA GLY A 110 -14.70 -14.17 -11.86
C GLY A 110 -14.08 -12.82 -12.21
N ARG A 111 -12.78 -12.82 -12.53
CA ARG A 111 -11.98 -11.61 -12.72
C ARG A 111 -12.49 -10.73 -13.86
N GLU A 112 -12.79 -11.32 -15.01
CA GLU A 112 -13.21 -10.58 -16.21
C GLU A 112 -14.51 -9.79 -15.97
N LYS A 113 -15.57 -10.48 -15.54
CA LYS A 113 -16.86 -9.84 -15.23
C LYS A 113 -16.78 -8.84 -14.09
N PHE A 114 -15.93 -9.10 -13.09
CA PHE A 114 -15.70 -8.12 -12.03
C PHE A 114 -15.08 -6.84 -12.58
N LEU A 115 -14.07 -6.94 -13.46
CA LEU A 115 -13.44 -5.78 -14.08
C LEU A 115 -14.41 -4.98 -14.94
N GLU A 116 -15.31 -5.65 -15.68
CA GLU A 116 -16.39 -4.99 -16.43
C GLU A 116 -17.25 -4.11 -15.50
N ARG A 117 -17.68 -4.65 -14.35
CA ARG A 117 -18.46 -3.89 -13.34
C ARG A 117 -17.69 -2.70 -12.78
N VAL A 118 -16.37 -2.82 -12.61
CA VAL A 118 -15.54 -1.71 -12.13
C VAL A 118 -15.42 -0.60 -13.19
N TRP A 119 -15.29 -0.95 -14.47
CA TRP A 119 -15.32 0.02 -15.57
C TRP A 119 -16.68 0.72 -15.68
N GLU A 120 -17.80 0.00 -15.57
CA GLU A 120 -19.14 0.59 -15.51
C GLU A 120 -19.27 1.61 -14.36
N TRP A 121 -18.73 1.26 -13.18
CA TRP A 121 -18.67 2.17 -12.05
C TRP A 121 -17.84 3.41 -12.37
N LYS A 122 -16.64 3.26 -12.93
CA LYS A 122 -15.78 4.39 -13.32
C LYS A 122 -16.47 5.32 -14.32
N GLU A 123 -17.18 4.78 -15.32
CA GLU A 123 -17.90 5.61 -16.29
C GLU A 123 -19.05 6.39 -15.65
N ARG A 124 -19.76 5.79 -14.70
CA ARG A 124 -20.87 6.47 -14.01
C ARG A 124 -20.40 7.56 -13.04
N TYR A 125 -19.39 7.26 -12.22
CA TYR A 125 -18.95 8.15 -11.14
C TYR A 125 -17.79 9.06 -11.51
N GLY A 126 -16.89 8.62 -12.39
CA GLY A 126 -15.81 9.47 -12.92
C GLY A 126 -16.35 10.69 -13.66
N ASN A 127 -17.38 10.52 -14.50
CA ASN A 127 -18.03 11.63 -15.18
C ASN A 127 -18.65 12.64 -14.20
N ARG A 128 -19.22 12.16 -13.08
CA ARG A 128 -19.77 13.04 -12.04
C ARG A 128 -18.70 13.91 -11.39
N ILE A 129 -17.51 13.36 -11.10
CA ILE A 129 -16.39 14.12 -10.54
C ILE A 129 -16.00 15.27 -11.47
N ILE A 130 -15.83 14.99 -12.76
CA ILE A 130 -15.48 16.00 -13.76
C ILE A 130 -16.55 17.09 -13.85
N GLU A 131 -17.83 16.72 -13.88
CA GLU A 131 -18.92 17.70 -13.90
C GLU A 131 -18.96 18.55 -12.62
N GLN A 132 -18.67 17.98 -11.44
CA GLN A 132 -18.57 18.76 -10.21
C GLN A 132 -17.43 19.78 -10.26
N LEU A 133 -16.26 19.42 -10.81
CA LEU A 133 -15.14 20.35 -10.99
C LEU A 133 -15.48 21.49 -11.96
N LYS A 134 -16.15 21.17 -13.07
CA LYS A 134 -16.64 22.18 -14.02
C LYS A 134 -17.66 23.13 -13.38
N LEU A 135 -18.59 22.59 -12.58
CA LEU A 135 -19.63 23.37 -11.91
C LEU A 135 -19.06 24.37 -10.89
N ILE A 136 -17.98 24.02 -10.19
CA ILE A 136 -17.29 24.96 -9.29
C ILE A 136 -16.37 25.94 -10.04
N GLY A 137 -16.35 25.89 -11.37
CA GLY A 137 -15.65 26.84 -12.21
C GLY A 137 -14.17 26.55 -12.45
N ALA A 138 -13.71 25.31 -12.21
CA ALA A 138 -12.29 24.96 -12.37
C ALA A 138 -11.80 25.23 -13.80
N SER A 139 -10.78 26.09 -13.96
CA SER A 139 -10.23 26.47 -15.27
C SER A 139 -9.17 25.52 -15.81
N CYS A 140 -9.37 24.21 -15.63
CA CYS A 140 -8.46 23.16 -16.11
C CYS A 140 -8.46 23.02 -17.64
N ASP A 141 -7.39 22.46 -18.18
CA ASP A 141 -7.34 22.05 -19.57
C ASP A 141 -7.97 20.66 -19.78
N TRP A 142 -9.29 20.65 -19.99
CA TRP A 142 -10.06 19.42 -20.14
C TRP A 142 -9.72 18.59 -21.38
N ASP A 143 -9.07 19.17 -22.39
CA ASP A 143 -8.60 18.40 -23.56
C ASP A 143 -7.46 17.45 -23.19
N ARG A 144 -6.73 17.79 -22.13
CA ARG A 144 -5.62 17.00 -21.57
C ARG A 144 -6.05 16.18 -20.36
N LEU A 145 -7.34 15.89 -20.22
CA LEU A 145 -7.84 15.01 -19.15
C LEU A 145 -7.15 13.65 -19.17
N ARG A 146 -6.70 13.19 -18.00
CA ARG A 146 -6.04 11.89 -17.82
C ARG A 146 -6.76 11.00 -16.82
N PHE A 147 -6.56 9.71 -16.97
CA PHE A 147 -6.99 8.70 -16.01
C PHE A 147 -5.83 7.76 -15.75
N THR A 148 -5.56 7.45 -14.48
CA THR A 148 -4.41 6.59 -14.11
C THR A 148 -4.31 5.27 -14.88
N LEU A 149 -5.43 4.63 -15.26
CA LEU A 149 -5.44 3.41 -16.09
C LEU A 149 -5.67 3.66 -17.60
N ASP A 150 -5.55 4.89 -18.07
CA ASP A 150 -5.54 5.14 -19.52
C ASP A 150 -4.29 4.56 -20.20
N GLU A 151 -4.29 4.50 -21.52
CA GLU A 151 -3.22 3.88 -22.31
C GLU A 151 -1.86 4.54 -22.07
N GLN A 152 -1.82 5.87 -22.02
CA GLN A 152 -0.58 6.63 -21.86
C GLN A 152 0.02 6.42 -20.46
N LEU A 153 -0.81 6.51 -19.43
CA LEU A 153 -0.34 6.35 -18.05
C LEU A 153 -0.02 4.89 -17.73
N SER A 154 -0.74 3.94 -18.32
CA SER A 154 -0.39 2.52 -18.23
C SER A 154 0.98 2.25 -18.85
N LYS A 155 1.29 2.84 -20.01
CA LYS A 155 2.62 2.74 -20.64
C LYS A 155 3.71 3.33 -19.73
N ALA A 156 3.46 4.47 -19.08
CA ALA A 156 4.37 5.06 -18.10
C ALA A 156 4.65 4.09 -16.94
N VAL A 157 3.62 3.50 -16.35
CA VAL A 157 3.75 2.55 -15.25
C VAL A 157 4.57 1.31 -15.65
N LEU A 158 4.29 0.73 -16.82
CA LEU A 158 5.04 -0.43 -17.34
C LEU A 158 6.52 -0.09 -17.54
N ARG A 159 6.81 1.09 -18.09
CA ARG A 159 8.18 1.56 -18.30
C ARG A 159 8.91 1.84 -16.99
N ALA A 160 8.24 2.49 -16.04
CA ALA A 160 8.80 2.78 -14.72
C ALA A 160 9.18 1.50 -13.98
N PHE A 161 8.27 0.52 -13.95
CA PHE A 161 8.52 -0.77 -13.31
C PHE A 161 9.74 -1.47 -13.94
N THR A 162 9.75 -1.56 -15.28
CA THR A 162 10.82 -2.26 -16.01
C THR A 162 12.18 -1.59 -15.78
N THR A 163 12.23 -0.26 -15.85
CA THR A 163 13.47 0.52 -15.64
C THR A 163 13.99 0.33 -14.21
N LEU A 164 13.13 0.49 -13.20
CA LEU A 164 13.53 0.33 -11.80
C LEU A 164 13.95 -1.12 -11.48
N TYR A 165 13.37 -2.12 -12.16
CA TYR A 165 13.80 -3.50 -12.03
C TYR A 165 15.19 -3.74 -12.65
N GLU A 166 15.43 -3.21 -13.86
CA GLU A 166 16.73 -3.27 -14.54
C GLU A 166 17.85 -2.60 -13.72
N GLU A 167 17.53 -1.50 -13.01
CA GLU A 167 18.42 -0.81 -12.08
C GLU A 167 18.61 -1.52 -10.73
N GLY A 168 17.90 -2.63 -10.49
CA GLY A 168 17.95 -3.38 -9.23
C GLY A 168 17.31 -2.67 -8.04
N LEU A 169 16.48 -1.65 -8.31
CA LEU A 169 15.69 -0.90 -7.32
C LEU A 169 14.35 -1.57 -7.04
N ILE A 170 13.74 -2.22 -8.02
CA ILE A 170 12.62 -3.15 -7.80
C ILE A 170 13.16 -4.57 -7.64
N TYR A 171 12.68 -5.27 -6.63
CA TYR A 171 13.02 -6.67 -6.37
C TYR A 171 11.83 -7.42 -5.80
N ARG A 172 11.92 -8.75 -5.83
CA ARG A 172 10.94 -9.64 -5.22
C ARG A 172 11.56 -10.31 -4.01
N ASP A 173 10.80 -10.39 -2.92
CA ASP A 173 11.29 -10.96 -1.66
C ASP A 173 10.18 -11.73 -0.94
N TYR A 174 10.57 -12.73 -0.15
CA TYR A 174 9.68 -13.47 0.74
C TYR A 174 9.86 -12.96 2.17
N ARG A 175 9.00 -12.04 2.57
CA ARG A 175 9.14 -11.35 3.86
C ARG A 175 7.81 -11.04 4.52
N LEU A 176 7.89 -10.62 5.77
CA LEU A 176 6.73 -10.22 6.54
C LEU A 176 6.16 -8.91 5.97
N ILE A 177 4.85 -8.88 5.78
CA ILE A 177 4.11 -7.74 5.27
C ILE A 177 2.90 -7.45 6.15
N ASN A 178 2.39 -6.22 6.08
CA ASN A 178 1.08 -5.90 6.62
C ASN A 178 0.02 -6.51 5.71
N TRP A 179 -0.81 -7.40 6.25
CA TRP A 179 -1.85 -8.09 5.50
C TRP A 179 -3.23 -7.80 6.05
N CYS A 180 -4.17 -7.52 5.17
CA CYS A 180 -5.57 -7.38 5.54
C CYS A 180 -6.32 -8.70 5.25
N PRO A 181 -6.68 -9.53 6.25
CA PRO A 181 -7.34 -10.82 6.01
C PRO A 181 -8.72 -10.67 5.37
N ARG A 182 -9.40 -9.55 5.62
CA ARG A 182 -10.70 -9.24 4.99
C ARG A 182 -10.58 -8.86 3.50
N CYS A 183 -9.64 -7.97 3.15
CA CYS A 183 -9.44 -7.55 1.77
C CYS A 183 -8.60 -8.56 0.96
N GLN A 184 -7.89 -9.45 1.66
CA GLN A 184 -6.96 -10.43 1.14
C GLN A 184 -5.89 -9.79 0.26
N THR A 185 -5.21 -8.79 0.79
CA THR A 185 -4.13 -8.09 0.08
C THR A 185 -3.12 -7.52 1.06
N ALA A 186 -1.88 -7.40 0.58
CA ALA A 186 -0.83 -6.62 1.23
C ALA A 186 -1.24 -5.15 1.36
N LEU A 187 -0.75 -4.51 2.42
CA LEU A 187 -0.85 -3.08 2.70
C LEU A 187 0.56 -2.50 2.86
N SER A 188 0.75 -1.25 2.43
CA SER A 188 1.92 -0.48 2.83
C SER A 188 1.79 0.02 4.28
N ASP A 189 2.90 0.42 4.90
CA ASP A 189 2.90 0.98 6.26
C ASP A 189 1.99 2.23 6.37
N LEU A 190 1.85 2.99 5.27
CA LEU A 190 0.99 4.18 5.20
C LEU A 190 -0.51 3.87 5.12
N GLU A 191 -0.89 2.60 4.90
CA GLU A 191 -2.28 2.16 4.80
C GLU A 191 -2.78 1.47 6.09
N VAL A 192 -1.98 1.54 7.16
CA VAL A 192 -2.28 0.97 8.48
C VAL A 192 -2.47 2.10 9.49
N ASP A 193 -3.70 2.24 10.00
CA ASP A 193 -4.01 3.16 11.09
C ASP A 193 -3.85 2.44 12.43
N TYR A 194 -3.12 3.04 13.37
CA TYR A 194 -2.97 2.46 14.71
C TYR A 194 -4.02 2.99 15.68
N GLU A 195 -4.80 2.08 16.27
CA GLU A 195 -5.67 2.39 17.40
C GLU A 195 -4.90 2.19 18.70
N GLU A 196 -4.57 3.30 19.36
CA GLU A 196 -3.81 3.34 20.61
C GLU A 196 -4.68 3.07 21.84
N ASN A 197 -4.04 2.62 22.92
CA ASN A 197 -4.65 2.40 24.24
C ASN A 197 -5.82 1.40 24.24
N ILE A 198 -5.80 0.42 23.34
CA ILE A 198 -6.77 -0.68 23.37
C ILE A 198 -6.48 -1.55 24.59
N LYS A 199 -7.50 -1.79 25.42
CA LYS A 199 -7.38 -2.68 26.57
C LYS A 199 -7.15 -4.12 26.10
N GLY A 200 -5.96 -4.62 26.36
CA GLY A 200 -5.56 -5.99 26.12
C GLY A 200 -5.03 -6.65 27.39
N GLU A 201 -4.37 -7.79 27.18
CA GLU A 201 -3.76 -8.56 28.25
C GLU A 201 -2.37 -9.03 27.84
N MET A 202 -1.44 -8.92 28.77
CA MET A 202 -0.13 -9.56 28.70
C MET A 202 -0.23 -10.93 29.39
N TYR A 203 -0.26 -11.99 28.59
CA TYR A 203 -0.38 -13.36 29.06
C TYR A 203 0.98 -14.00 29.30
N SER A 204 1.19 -14.55 30.49
CA SER A 204 2.42 -15.26 30.86
C SER A 204 2.21 -16.76 30.87
N PHE A 205 3.12 -17.51 30.26
CA PHE A 205 3.09 -18.97 30.25
C PHE A 205 4.50 -19.57 30.22
N ALA A 206 4.62 -20.81 30.65
CA ALA A 206 5.88 -21.53 30.76
C ALA A 206 6.13 -22.48 29.57
N TYR A 207 7.37 -22.48 29.09
CA TYR A 207 7.90 -23.46 28.15
C TYR A 207 8.74 -24.52 28.89
N PRO A 208 8.43 -25.82 28.77
CA PRO A 208 9.23 -26.87 29.38
C PRO A 208 10.55 -27.08 28.61
N LEU A 209 11.66 -27.16 29.34
CA LEU A 209 12.98 -27.48 28.79
C LEU A 209 13.10 -28.99 28.57
N VAL A 210 13.84 -29.40 27.53
CA VAL A 210 14.14 -30.82 27.27
C VAL A 210 14.87 -31.46 28.45
N ASP A 211 15.82 -30.74 29.03
CA ASP A 211 16.67 -31.21 30.14
C ASP A 211 16.08 -30.96 31.53
N GLY A 212 14.78 -30.60 31.60
CA GLY A 212 14.08 -30.31 32.84
C GLY A 212 14.15 -28.84 33.28
N GLY A 213 13.10 -28.40 33.97
CA GLY A 213 12.84 -26.99 34.27
C GLY A 213 11.94 -26.31 33.24
N GLU A 214 11.74 -25.01 33.40
CA GLU A 214 10.90 -24.21 32.51
C GLU A 214 11.42 -22.79 32.35
N ILE A 215 11.05 -22.13 31.26
CA ILE A 215 11.25 -20.70 31.05
C ILE A 215 9.89 -20.02 30.83
N VAL A 216 9.65 -18.90 31.52
CA VAL A 216 8.38 -18.18 31.42
C VAL A 216 8.53 -17.01 30.46
N VAL A 217 7.62 -16.94 29.48
CA VAL A 217 7.53 -15.84 28.52
C VAL A 217 6.24 -15.06 28.73
N ALA A 218 6.21 -13.81 28.27
CA ALA A 218 5.01 -12.98 28.25
C ALA A 218 4.66 -12.55 26.82
N THR A 219 3.38 -12.60 26.45
CA THR A 219 2.90 -12.20 25.11
C THR A 219 1.48 -11.66 25.15
N THR A 220 1.17 -10.74 24.23
CA THR A 220 -0.21 -10.30 23.94
C THR A 220 -0.93 -11.20 22.93
N ARG A 221 -0.17 -12.05 22.22
CA ARG A 221 -0.65 -12.94 21.16
C ARG A 221 -0.31 -14.40 21.44
N PRO A 222 -0.96 -15.06 22.40
CA PRO A 222 -0.65 -16.46 22.73
C PRO A 222 -0.93 -17.40 21.56
N GLU A 223 -1.87 -17.12 20.66
CA GLU A 223 -2.12 -17.96 19.48
C GLU A 223 -0.90 -18.13 18.57
N THR A 224 -0.01 -17.13 18.52
CA THR A 224 1.20 -17.17 17.70
C THR A 224 2.25 -18.14 18.24
N MET A 225 2.11 -18.60 19.51
CA MET A 225 3.05 -19.54 20.12
C MET A 225 3.19 -20.84 19.32
N LEU A 226 2.17 -21.23 18.55
CA LEU A 226 2.15 -22.44 17.73
C LEU A 226 3.26 -22.45 16.65
N GLY A 227 3.76 -21.28 16.26
CA GLY A 227 4.79 -21.08 15.25
C GLY A 227 6.11 -20.58 15.81
N ASP A 228 6.31 -20.71 17.13
CA ASP A 228 7.54 -20.27 17.79
C ASP A 228 8.73 -21.13 17.35
N THR A 229 9.83 -20.47 17.03
CA THR A 229 11.07 -21.16 16.61
C THR A 229 12.28 -20.82 17.44
N ALA A 230 12.10 -19.94 18.44
CA ALA A 230 13.05 -19.73 19.52
C ALA A 230 12.36 -19.07 20.72
N VAL A 231 13.04 -19.07 21.86
CA VAL A 231 12.84 -18.06 22.91
C VAL A 231 14.11 -17.22 23.02
N ALA A 232 13.97 -15.91 22.94
CA ALA A 232 15.07 -14.98 23.08
C ALA A 232 15.18 -14.49 24.53
N VAL A 233 16.41 -14.40 25.02
CA VAL A 233 16.76 -13.77 26.30
C VAL A 233 17.90 -12.77 26.10
N HIS A 234 18.01 -11.79 26.98
CA HIS A 234 19.14 -10.86 26.92
C HIS A 234 20.43 -11.57 27.39
N PRO A 235 21.58 -11.43 26.71
CA PRO A 235 22.83 -12.10 27.09
C PRO A 235 23.33 -11.75 28.50
N ASP A 236 23.04 -10.53 28.96
CA ASP A 236 23.40 -10.04 30.30
C ASP A 236 22.33 -10.30 31.38
N ASP A 237 21.23 -10.98 31.06
CA ASP A 237 20.23 -11.33 32.07
C ASP A 237 20.67 -12.56 32.87
N GLU A 238 21.27 -12.32 34.04
CA GLU A 238 21.76 -13.36 34.95
C GLU A 238 20.69 -14.40 35.33
N ARG A 239 19.40 -14.07 35.23
CA ARG A 239 18.28 -15.03 35.46
C ARG A 239 18.23 -16.12 34.40
N TYR A 240 18.58 -15.83 33.15
CA TYR A 240 18.38 -16.74 32.02
C TYR A 240 19.65 -17.06 31.22
N LYS A 241 20.77 -16.41 31.53
CA LYS A 241 22.08 -16.62 30.87
C LYS A 241 22.49 -18.09 30.80
N HIS A 242 22.20 -18.85 31.86
CA HIS A 242 22.49 -20.29 31.96
C HIS A 242 21.54 -21.18 31.11
N LEU A 243 20.52 -20.61 30.49
CA LEU A 243 19.57 -21.30 29.61
C LEU A 243 19.86 -21.09 28.12
N ILE A 244 20.74 -20.15 27.76
CA ILE A 244 21.12 -19.89 26.37
C ILE A 244 21.72 -21.16 25.74
N GLY A 245 21.21 -21.54 24.57
CA GLY A 245 21.60 -22.74 23.84
C GLY A 245 20.88 -24.03 24.27
N LYS A 246 20.07 -24.00 25.35
CA LYS A 246 19.21 -25.13 25.71
C LYS A 246 18.03 -25.26 24.75
N MET A 247 17.48 -26.46 24.67
CA MET A 247 16.31 -26.77 23.84
C MET A 247 15.02 -26.77 24.67
N ILE A 248 13.97 -26.21 24.08
CA ILE A 248 12.59 -26.26 24.57
C ILE A 248 11.85 -27.30 23.75
N LYS A 249 11.00 -28.09 24.41
CA LYS A 249 10.01 -28.93 23.73
C LYS A 249 8.70 -28.17 23.64
N HIS A 250 8.26 -27.86 22.42
CA HIS A 250 7.01 -27.15 22.21
C HIS A 250 5.85 -27.95 22.82
N PRO A 251 5.10 -27.42 23.80
CA PRO A 251 4.18 -28.19 24.64
C PRO A 251 2.94 -28.71 23.88
N ILE A 252 2.55 -28.02 22.81
CA ILE A 252 1.41 -28.37 21.95
C ILE A 252 1.86 -29.10 20.67
N MET A 253 2.76 -28.49 19.89
CA MET A 253 3.20 -29.00 18.59
C MET A 253 4.26 -30.10 18.66
N GLY A 254 4.96 -30.23 19.79
CA GLY A 254 5.88 -31.33 20.07
C GLY A 254 7.29 -31.23 19.48
N TYR A 255 7.54 -30.31 18.54
CA TYR A 255 8.88 -30.08 17.99
C TYR A 255 9.78 -29.33 18.99
N GLU A 256 11.09 -29.40 18.79
CA GLU A 256 12.09 -28.75 19.64
C GLU A 256 12.63 -27.47 19.00
N PHE A 257 12.92 -26.47 19.82
CA PHE A 257 13.51 -25.20 19.37
C PHE A 257 14.45 -24.59 20.43
N PRO A 258 15.44 -23.77 20.04
CA PRO A 258 16.47 -23.29 20.96
C PRO A 258 16.07 -22.04 21.76
N ILE A 259 16.78 -21.83 22.87
CA ILE A 259 16.87 -20.54 23.54
C ILE A 259 18.07 -19.76 22.99
N ILE A 260 17.84 -18.55 22.51
CA ILE A 260 18.86 -17.70 21.87
C ILE A 260 19.12 -16.43 22.69
N ALA A 261 20.31 -15.84 22.50
CA ALA A 261 20.65 -14.54 23.08
C ALA A 261 20.43 -13.44 22.04
N ASP A 262 19.54 -12.48 22.31
CA ASP A 262 19.30 -11.33 21.43
C ASP A 262 19.05 -10.05 22.25
N GLU A 263 20.03 -9.16 22.26
CA GLU A 263 19.99 -7.87 22.97
C GLU A 263 19.09 -6.82 22.30
N LYS A 264 18.76 -7.00 21.01
CA LYS A 264 17.94 -6.03 20.26
C LYS A 264 16.46 -6.28 20.45
N LEU A 265 16.06 -7.56 20.57
CA LEU A 265 14.68 -7.95 20.79
C LEU A 265 14.28 -7.86 22.27
N VAL A 266 15.19 -8.20 23.18
CA VAL A 266 14.85 -8.43 24.58
C VAL A 266 15.26 -7.24 25.46
N ASP A 267 14.27 -6.58 26.07
CA ASP A 267 14.47 -5.67 27.19
C ASP A 267 14.36 -6.46 28.51
N ILE A 268 15.43 -6.44 29.33
CA ILE A 268 15.50 -7.13 30.64
C ILE A 268 14.37 -6.69 31.57
N GLY A 269 13.96 -5.41 31.50
CA GLY A 269 12.94 -4.81 32.35
C GLY A 269 11.50 -5.06 31.90
N PHE A 270 11.30 -5.58 30.68
CA PHE A 270 9.97 -5.77 30.12
C PHE A 270 9.47 -7.22 30.28
N GLY A 271 8.21 -7.37 30.70
CA GLY A 271 7.58 -8.68 30.84
C GLY A 271 8.33 -9.58 31.81
N THR A 272 8.78 -10.74 31.33
CA THR A 272 9.59 -11.68 32.12
C THR A 272 11.10 -11.51 31.91
N GLY A 273 11.55 -10.76 30.89
CA GLY A 273 12.93 -10.80 30.39
C GLY A 273 13.22 -11.94 29.40
N ALA A 274 12.19 -12.71 29.02
CA ALA A 274 12.26 -13.73 27.97
C ALA A 274 11.10 -13.54 26.98
N VAL A 275 11.42 -13.52 25.69
CA VAL A 275 10.48 -13.23 24.60
C VAL A 275 10.35 -14.45 23.71
N LYS A 276 9.12 -14.91 23.45
CA LYS A 276 8.89 -15.91 22.42
C LYS A 276 9.14 -15.32 21.03
N VAL A 277 9.81 -16.07 20.14
CA VAL A 277 10.15 -15.60 18.80
C VAL A 277 9.32 -16.34 17.77
N THR A 278 8.39 -15.63 17.12
CA THR A 278 7.54 -16.14 16.04
C THR A 278 7.82 -15.38 14.72
N PRO A 279 8.88 -15.72 13.96
CA PRO A 279 9.34 -14.92 12.83
C PRO A 279 8.29 -14.65 11.73
N ALA A 280 7.28 -15.50 11.59
CA ALA A 280 6.26 -15.35 10.55
C ALA A 280 5.07 -14.46 10.92
N HIS A 281 5.01 -13.90 12.14
CA HIS A 281 3.82 -13.18 12.66
C HIS A 281 4.12 -11.90 13.45
N ASP A 282 5.39 -11.49 13.55
CA ASP A 282 5.81 -10.22 14.16
C ASP A 282 7.09 -9.69 13.49
N PHE A 283 7.16 -8.38 13.25
CA PHE A 283 8.27 -7.76 12.51
C PHE A 283 9.59 -7.79 13.28
N ASN A 284 9.57 -7.63 14.61
CA ASN A 284 10.76 -7.70 15.44
C ASN A 284 11.25 -9.15 15.54
N ASP A 285 10.32 -10.09 15.67
CA ASP A 285 10.63 -11.53 15.65
C ASP A 285 11.19 -11.97 14.29
N PHE A 286 10.68 -11.42 13.18
CA PHE A 286 11.17 -11.70 11.84
C PHE A 286 12.63 -11.28 11.66
N GLU A 287 12.97 -10.06 12.09
CA GLU A 287 14.35 -9.58 12.04
C GLU A 287 15.27 -10.37 12.97
N THR A 288 14.76 -10.81 14.14
CA THR A 288 15.47 -11.73 15.03
C THR A 288 15.70 -13.08 14.37
N GLY A 289 14.68 -13.63 13.71
CA GLY A 289 14.75 -14.84 12.92
C GLY A 289 15.82 -14.76 11.83
N LYS A 290 15.94 -13.63 11.13
CA LYS A 290 17.03 -13.41 10.17
C LYS A 290 18.40 -13.39 10.83
N ARG A 291 18.58 -12.66 11.94
CA ARG A 291 19.87 -12.56 12.66
C ARG A 291 20.37 -13.93 13.12
N HIS A 292 19.46 -14.77 13.60
CA HIS A 292 19.76 -16.09 14.16
C HIS A 292 19.52 -17.26 13.20
N LYS A 293 19.12 -16.99 11.96
CA LYS A 293 18.79 -18.00 10.92
C LYS A 293 17.73 -19.00 11.38
N LEU A 294 16.70 -18.51 12.06
CA LEU A 294 15.55 -19.30 12.48
C LEU A 294 14.62 -19.59 11.31
N MET A 295 13.89 -20.71 11.40
CA MET A 295 12.82 -21.05 10.47
C MET A 295 11.62 -20.13 10.70
N SER A 296 10.90 -19.78 9.64
CA SER A 296 9.65 -19.03 9.73
C SER A 296 8.46 -19.94 9.45
N ILE A 297 7.64 -20.22 10.47
CA ILE A 297 6.46 -21.07 10.33
C ILE A 297 5.21 -20.18 10.18
N ASN A 298 4.67 -20.09 8.96
CA ASN A 298 3.42 -19.38 8.75
C ASN A 298 2.24 -20.20 9.31
N LEU A 299 1.42 -19.58 10.17
CA LEU A 299 0.27 -20.19 10.85
C LEU A 299 -1.06 -19.77 10.22
N LEU A 300 -1.05 -18.74 9.37
CA LEU A 300 -2.27 -18.11 8.87
C LEU A 300 -2.51 -18.48 7.42
N THR A 301 -3.78 -18.70 7.09
CA THR A 301 -4.30 -18.59 5.73
C THR A 301 -4.46 -17.12 5.35
N ASP A 302 -4.66 -16.85 4.06
CA ASP A 302 -4.87 -15.51 3.51
C ASP A 302 -6.15 -14.82 4.03
N ASP A 303 -7.12 -15.57 4.52
CA ASP A 303 -8.35 -15.08 5.13
C ASP A 303 -8.31 -14.99 6.67
N GLY A 304 -7.14 -15.20 7.28
CA GLY A 304 -6.94 -15.03 8.73
C GLY A 304 -7.44 -16.20 9.60
N HIS A 305 -7.53 -17.41 9.04
CA HIS A 305 -7.71 -18.63 9.82
C HIS A 305 -6.38 -19.33 10.08
N ILE A 306 -6.35 -20.18 11.10
CA ILE A 306 -5.20 -21.04 11.37
C ILE A 306 -5.10 -22.13 10.30
N ASN A 307 -3.93 -22.27 9.66
CA ASN A 307 -3.65 -23.30 8.66
C ASN A 307 -3.21 -24.63 9.31
N GLU A 308 -2.71 -25.57 8.50
CA GLU A 308 -2.22 -26.88 8.95
C GLU A 308 -1.10 -26.83 9.99
N ASN A 309 -0.27 -25.77 10.01
CA ASN A 309 0.81 -25.63 10.96
C ASN A 309 0.32 -25.31 12.38
N GLY A 310 -0.95 -24.96 12.56
CA GLY A 310 -1.56 -24.85 13.90
C GLY A 310 -2.12 -26.16 14.45
N GLY A 311 -1.92 -27.29 13.76
CA GLY A 311 -2.34 -28.61 14.23
C GLY A 311 -3.84 -28.68 14.54
N LYS A 312 -4.18 -28.96 15.80
CA LYS A 312 -5.59 -29.11 16.24
C LYS A 312 -6.41 -27.81 16.22
N PHE A 313 -5.77 -26.66 16.06
CA PHE A 313 -6.44 -25.35 15.98
C PHE A 313 -6.78 -24.94 14.55
N LYS A 314 -6.45 -25.78 13.56
CA LYS A 314 -6.72 -25.54 12.14
C LYS A 314 -8.19 -25.14 11.91
N GLY A 315 -8.39 -24.10 11.09
CA GLY A 315 -9.70 -23.58 10.70
C GLY A 315 -10.32 -22.59 11.69
N MET A 316 -9.73 -22.39 12.88
CA MET A 316 -10.18 -21.35 13.81
C MET A 316 -9.73 -19.96 13.35
N LYS A 317 -10.53 -18.93 13.63
CA LYS A 317 -10.06 -17.54 13.47
C LYS A 317 -9.02 -17.20 14.53
N VAL A 318 -8.14 -16.23 14.26
CA VAL A 318 -7.07 -15.79 15.19
C VAL A 318 -7.56 -15.58 16.63
N LEU A 319 -8.68 -14.87 16.83
CA LEU A 319 -9.21 -14.60 18.17
C LEU A 319 -9.81 -15.83 18.86
N GLU A 320 -10.33 -16.79 18.09
CA GLU A 320 -10.85 -18.06 18.61
C GLU A 320 -9.68 -18.97 18.99
N ALA A 321 -8.69 -19.07 18.12
CA ALA A 321 -7.43 -19.78 18.39
C ALA A 321 -6.73 -19.22 19.62
N ARG A 322 -6.74 -17.90 19.81
CA ARG A 322 -6.21 -17.23 21.02
C ARG A 322 -6.84 -17.77 22.29
N LYS A 323 -8.16 -17.91 22.33
CA LYS A 323 -8.87 -18.46 23.50
C LYS A 323 -8.55 -19.94 23.69
N ALA A 324 -8.61 -20.72 22.60
CA ALA A 324 -8.39 -22.16 22.65
C ALA A 324 -6.94 -22.53 23.06
N VAL A 325 -5.93 -21.79 22.61
CA VAL A 325 -4.53 -21.98 23.01
C VAL A 325 -4.33 -21.70 24.51
N LYS A 326 -4.98 -20.67 25.04
CA LYS A 326 -4.91 -20.35 26.48
C LYS A 326 -5.55 -21.44 27.34
N GLU A 327 -6.70 -21.95 26.92
CA GLU A 327 -7.35 -23.08 27.59
C GLU A 327 -6.46 -24.33 27.56
N GLU A 328 -5.78 -24.58 26.44
CA GLU A 328 -4.82 -25.68 26.34
C GLU A 328 -3.64 -25.52 27.27
N LEU A 329 -3.03 -24.32 27.33
CA LEU A 329 -1.92 -24.04 28.24
C LEU A 329 -2.33 -24.19 29.72
N ARG A 330 -3.56 -23.79 30.06
CA ARG A 330 -4.14 -24.03 31.39
C ARG A 330 -4.30 -25.52 31.68
N ARG A 331 -4.82 -26.29 30.71
CA ARG A 331 -4.99 -27.75 30.84
C ARG A 331 -3.65 -28.47 31.05
N LEU A 332 -2.58 -27.97 30.41
CA LEU A 332 -1.22 -28.47 30.56
C LEU A 332 -0.52 -27.96 31.84
N GLY A 333 -1.14 -27.09 32.63
CA GLY A 333 -0.55 -26.52 33.85
C GLY A 333 0.57 -25.50 33.59
N LEU A 334 0.65 -24.95 32.37
CA LEU A 334 1.70 -24.04 31.93
C LEU A 334 1.32 -22.55 32.04
N GLU A 335 0.07 -22.24 32.42
CA GLU A 335 -0.39 -20.88 32.66
C GLU A 335 0.33 -20.25 33.86
N ARG A 336 0.80 -19.00 33.70
CA ARG A 336 1.47 -18.21 34.75
C ARG A 336 0.77 -16.86 35.02
N GLY A 337 -0.47 -16.73 34.54
CA GLY A 337 -1.36 -15.59 34.78
C GLY A 337 -1.38 -14.55 33.65
N SER A 338 -2.25 -13.56 33.79
CA SER A 338 -2.37 -12.39 32.90
C SER A 338 -2.24 -11.10 33.70
N LYS A 339 -1.73 -10.05 33.06
CA LYS A 339 -1.85 -8.67 33.54
C LYS A 339 -2.54 -7.82 32.48
N GLU A 340 -3.30 -6.81 32.91
CA GLU A 340 -3.83 -5.82 31.97
C GLU A 340 -2.69 -5.09 31.26
N HIS A 341 -2.84 -4.86 29.96
CA HIS A 341 -1.84 -4.19 29.15
C HIS A 341 -2.53 -3.37 28.06
N LEU A 342 -2.12 -2.11 27.90
CA LEU A 342 -2.60 -1.26 26.81
C LEU A 342 -1.82 -1.59 25.54
N MET A 343 -2.53 -1.78 24.44
CA MET A 343 -1.96 -2.18 23.16
C MET A 343 -2.23 -1.13 22.09
N SER A 344 -1.31 -1.06 21.12
CA SER A 344 -1.51 -0.41 19.83
C SER A 344 -1.85 -1.48 18.81
N ILE A 345 -3.00 -1.36 18.13
CA ILE A 345 -3.46 -2.34 17.14
C ILE A 345 -3.55 -1.68 15.77
N GLY A 346 -2.83 -2.23 14.80
CA GLY A 346 -2.93 -1.83 13.40
C GLY A 346 -4.27 -2.24 12.79
N LYS A 347 -4.97 -1.27 12.20
CA LYS A 347 -6.23 -1.44 11.47
C LYS A 347 -6.04 -1.06 10.02
N CYS A 348 -6.65 -1.82 9.12
CA CYS A 348 -6.72 -1.44 7.72
C CYS A 348 -7.47 -0.11 7.62
N GLN A 349 -6.82 0.91 7.04
CA GLN A 349 -7.39 2.26 6.91
C GLN A 349 -8.78 2.26 6.25
N ARG A 350 -9.02 1.31 5.33
CA ARG A 350 -10.23 1.25 4.51
C ARG A 350 -11.35 0.40 5.10
N CYS A 351 -11.02 -0.79 5.60
CA CYS A 351 -12.04 -1.74 6.06
C CYS A 351 -12.12 -1.88 7.58
N ARG A 352 -11.17 -1.28 8.32
CA ARG A 352 -11.03 -1.30 9.79
C ARG A 352 -10.83 -2.70 10.40
N GLU A 353 -10.59 -3.71 9.57
CA GLU A 353 -10.16 -5.04 10.04
C GLU A 353 -8.78 -4.95 10.68
N THR A 354 -8.52 -5.82 11.67
CA THR A 354 -7.17 -5.92 12.26
C THR A 354 -6.18 -6.40 11.20
N VAL A 355 -5.06 -5.70 11.09
CA VAL A 355 -3.95 -6.06 10.20
C VAL A 355 -3.14 -7.17 10.85
N GLU A 356 -2.81 -8.19 10.07
CA GLU A 356 -1.97 -9.30 10.48
C GLU A 356 -0.60 -9.18 9.82
N PRO A 357 0.51 -9.28 10.56
CA PRO A 357 1.81 -9.53 9.95
C PRO A 357 1.79 -10.93 9.31
N TYR A 358 2.07 -10.99 8.01
CA TYR A 358 1.89 -12.20 7.22
C TYR A 358 3.09 -12.44 6.29
N LEU A 359 3.56 -13.68 6.21
CA LEU A 359 4.71 -14.04 5.40
C LEU A 359 4.27 -14.30 3.95
N SER A 360 4.68 -13.42 3.03
CA SER A 360 4.24 -13.49 1.63
C SER A 360 5.34 -13.08 0.65
N THR A 361 5.27 -13.63 -0.57
CA THR A 361 6.15 -13.23 -1.68
C THR A 361 5.56 -11.98 -2.30
N GLN A 362 6.29 -10.88 -2.29
CA GLN A 362 5.82 -9.59 -2.80
C GLN A 362 6.94 -8.86 -3.56
N TRP A 363 6.53 -7.85 -4.32
CA TRP A 363 7.41 -6.91 -5.02
C TRP A 363 7.64 -5.67 -4.17
N PHE A 364 8.89 -5.22 -4.12
CA PHE A 364 9.34 -4.11 -3.30
C PHE A 364 10.19 -3.13 -4.11
N VAL A 365 10.10 -1.84 -3.75
CA VAL A 365 11.02 -0.78 -4.19
C VAL A 365 12.02 -0.51 -3.06
N LYS A 366 13.31 -0.51 -3.39
CA LYS A 366 14.39 -0.01 -2.52
C LYS A 366 14.27 1.50 -2.40
N THR A 367 13.76 1.97 -1.27
CA THR A 367 13.44 3.39 -1.10
C THR A 367 14.65 4.21 -0.68
N LYS A 368 15.61 3.63 0.06
CA LYS A 368 16.80 4.36 0.54
C LYS A 368 17.61 5.03 -0.58
N PRO A 369 17.94 4.39 -1.71
CA PRO A 369 18.66 5.06 -2.78
C PRO A 369 17.85 6.20 -3.42
N LEU A 370 16.52 6.05 -3.47
CA LEU A 370 15.59 7.02 -4.06
C LEU A 370 15.32 8.20 -3.11
N SER A 371 15.43 8.01 -1.79
CA SER A 371 15.18 9.07 -0.81
C SER A 371 16.28 10.12 -0.78
N ILE A 372 17.51 9.74 -1.09
CA ILE A 372 18.67 10.63 -1.10
C ILE A 372 18.47 11.84 -2.04
N PRO A 373 18.22 11.68 -3.36
CA PRO A 373 18.03 12.83 -4.25
C PRO A 373 16.80 13.67 -3.89
N ALA A 374 15.75 13.07 -3.31
CA ALA A 374 14.57 13.79 -2.88
C ALA A 374 14.85 14.67 -1.64
N ILE A 375 15.60 14.16 -0.65
CA ILE A 375 16.10 14.93 0.49
C ILE A 375 16.97 16.09 -0.01
N GLU A 376 17.92 15.81 -0.90
CA GLU A 376 18.82 16.82 -1.44
C GLU A 376 18.09 17.94 -2.19
N ALA A 377 17.01 17.61 -2.91
CA ALA A 377 16.21 18.61 -3.62
C ALA A 377 15.58 19.63 -2.66
N VAL A 378 15.13 19.20 -1.48
CA VAL A 378 14.59 20.09 -0.45
C VAL A 378 15.70 20.82 0.29
N GLU A 379 16.79 20.14 0.65
CA GLU A 379 17.95 20.75 1.34
C GLU A 379 18.63 21.85 0.50
N LYS A 380 18.71 21.67 -0.82
CA LYS A 380 19.26 22.65 -1.77
C LYS A 380 18.24 23.74 -2.16
N GLY A 381 17.00 23.66 -1.70
CA GLY A 381 15.93 24.61 -2.02
C GLY A 381 15.43 24.55 -3.47
N ILE A 382 15.71 23.46 -4.19
CA ILE A 382 15.16 23.16 -5.52
C ILE A 382 13.65 22.94 -5.40
N VAL A 383 13.24 22.19 -4.38
CA VAL A 383 11.84 22.04 -3.96
C VAL A 383 11.65 22.79 -2.65
N LYS A 384 10.61 23.61 -2.58
CA LYS A 384 10.25 24.37 -1.36
C LYS A 384 8.92 23.86 -0.82
N ILE A 385 8.91 23.45 0.44
CA ILE A 385 7.70 22.98 1.12
C ILE A 385 7.08 24.15 1.89
N ILE A 386 5.79 24.38 1.65
CA ILE A 386 5.01 25.44 2.31
C ILE A 386 3.79 24.79 2.98
N PRO A 387 3.54 25.05 4.28
CA PRO A 387 4.34 25.87 5.18
C PRO A 387 5.63 25.16 5.65
N GLU A 388 6.67 25.95 5.93
CA GLU A 388 8.04 25.47 6.16
C GLU A 388 8.16 24.46 7.32
N ASN A 389 7.27 24.51 8.31
CA ASN A 389 7.24 23.58 9.43
C ASN A 389 7.08 22.10 8.99
N TRP A 390 6.46 21.84 7.84
CA TRP A 390 6.34 20.48 7.29
C TRP A 390 7.67 19.88 6.81
N THR A 391 8.69 20.70 6.59
CA THR A 391 10.03 20.25 6.19
C THR A 391 10.63 19.28 7.22
N LYS A 392 10.37 19.50 8.53
CA LYS A 392 10.83 18.60 9.59
C LYS A 392 10.19 17.21 9.48
N THR A 393 8.87 17.18 9.28
CA THR A 393 8.11 15.93 9.09
C THR A 393 8.58 15.20 7.85
N TYR A 394 8.74 15.93 6.74
CA TYR A 394 9.27 15.39 5.49
C TYR A 394 10.64 14.73 5.68
N PHE A 395 11.61 15.44 6.27
CA PHE A 395 12.94 14.88 6.50
C PHE A 395 12.94 13.69 7.46
N HIS A 396 12.12 13.74 8.52
CA HIS A 396 11.99 12.62 9.42
C HIS A 396 11.48 11.38 8.68
N TRP A 397 10.47 11.54 7.83
CA TRP A 397 9.92 10.46 7.02
C TRP A 397 10.94 9.93 6.00
N MET A 398 11.52 10.80 5.16
CA MET A 398 12.47 10.39 4.11
C MET A 398 13.74 9.73 4.65
N ARG A 399 14.21 10.12 5.84
CA ARG A 399 15.43 9.55 6.47
C ARG A 399 15.18 8.19 7.12
N ASN A 400 13.94 7.88 7.50
CA ASN A 400 13.56 6.63 8.16
C ASN A 400 12.70 5.71 7.27
N ILE A 401 12.62 6.00 5.97
CA ILE A 401 11.76 5.26 5.04
C ILE A 401 12.24 3.81 4.87
N ASN A 402 11.28 2.88 4.89
CA ASN A 402 11.49 1.47 4.62
C ASN A 402 11.18 1.13 3.17
N ASP A 403 11.64 -0.04 2.71
CA ASP A 403 11.37 -0.51 1.36
C ASP A 403 9.87 -0.72 1.13
N TRP A 404 9.35 -0.12 0.06
CA TRP A 404 7.93 -0.01 -0.19
C TRP A 404 7.38 -1.27 -0.87
N CYS A 405 6.38 -1.91 -0.26
CA CYS A 405 5.62 -3.01 -0.87
C CYS A 405 4.72 -2.47 -1.99
N ILE A 406 5.01 -2.84 -3.24
CA ILE A 406 4.30 -2.31 -4.42
C ILE A 406 3.33 -3.30 -5.06
N SER A 407 3.35 -4.59 -4.71
CA SER A 407 2.36 -5.56 -5.19
C SER A 407 1.10 -5.58 -4.31
N ARG A 408 -0.03 -5.89 -4.94
CA ARG A 408 -1.35 -6.00 -4.32
C ARG A 408 -2.12 -7.16 -4.96
N GLN A 409 -2.82 -7.94 -4.13
CA GLN A 409 -3.62 -9.11 -4.55
C GLN A 409 -5.05 -8.68 -4.92
N LEU A 410 -5.13 -7.55 -5.63
CA LEU A 410 -6.37 -6.95 -6.12
C LEU A 410 -6.58 -7.35 -7.58
N TRP A 411 -7.79 -7.13 -8.08
CA TRP A 411 -8.09 -7.34 -9.49
C TRP A 411 -8.03 -6.02 -10.26
N TRP A 412 -8.41 -4.91 -9.61
CA TRP A 412 -8.39 -3.57 -10.19
C TRP A 412 -7.05 -2.86 -9.94
N GLY A 413 -6.37 -2.46 -11.02
CA GLY A 413 -5.08 -1.77 -10.99
C GLY A 413 -4.19 -2.17 -12.17
N HIS A 414 -2.98 -1.59 -12.24
CA HIS A 414 -2.01 -1.97 -13.26
C HIS A 414 -1.42 -3.34 -12.94
N GLN A 415 -1.68 -4.35 -13.76
CA GLN A 415 -1.08 -5.67 -13.58
C GLN A 415 0.45 -5.59 -13.66
N ILE A 416 1.17 -6.28 -12.78
CA ILE A 416 2.63 -6.24 -12.74
C ILE A 416 3.22 -6.79 -14.05
N PRO A 417 4.18 -6.10 -14.70
CA PRO A 417 4.79 -6.55 -15.96
C PRO A 417 5.91 -7.58 -15.75
N ALA A 418 5.66 -8.55 -14.87
CA ALA A 418 6.52 -9.70 -14.63
C ALA A 418 5.85 -10.97 -15.15
N TYR A 419 6.61 -11.81 -15.82
CA TYR A 419 6.13 -13.03 -16.46
C TYR A 419 6.92 -14.24 -15.96
N TYR A 420 6.27 -15.39 -15.88
CA TYR A 420 6.86 -16.62 -15.36
C TYR A 420 6.58 -17.76 -16.31
N CYS A 421 7.63 -18.48 -16.71
CA CYS A 421 7.47 -19.69 -17.50
C CYS A 421 7.11 -20.86 -16.59
N LYS A 422 5.94 -21.47 -16.79
CA LYS A 422 5.49 -22.60 -15.97
C LYS A 422 6.47 -23.77 -16.01
N ARG A 423 7.02 -24.06 -17.19
CA ARG A 423 8.01 -25.13 -17.39
C ARG A 423 9.33 -24.87 -16.67
N CYS A 424 9.84 -23.64 -16.69
CA CYS A 424 11.12 -23.32 -16.03
C CYS A 424 10.99 -23.28 -14.50
N SER A 425 9.82 -22.87 -14.02
CA SER A 425 9.54 -22.66 -12.60
C SER A 425 8.72 -23.79 -11.97
N ASN A 426 8.46 -24.89 -12.71
CA ASN A 426 7.60 -26.01 -12.31
C ASN A 426 6.27 -25.57 -11.68
N LEU A 427 5.62 -24.57 -12.28
CA LEU A 427 4.37 -24.03 -11.75
C LEU A 427 3.19 -24.94 -12.09
N PRO A 428 2.20 -25.09 -11.19
CA PRO A 428 0.94 -25.76 -11.50
C PRO A 428 0.14 -24.99 -12.57
N ASP A 429 -0.97 -25.55 -13.02
CA ASP A 429 -1.83 -24.86 -13.98
C ASP A 429 -2.68 -23.75 -13.35
N ASP A 430 -3.07 -23.90 -12.08
CA ASP A 430 -3.95 -23.01 -11.33
C ASP A 430 -3.18 -22.10 -10.36
N VAL A 431 -2.16 -21.40 -10.86
CA VAL A 431 -1.29 -20.57 -10.04
C VAL A 431 -2.05 -19.38 -9.45
N LYS A 432 -2.35 -19.45 -8.16
CA LYS A 432 -2.96 -18.35 -7.39
C LYS A 432 -1.91 -17.37 -6.84
N GLN A 433 -0.76 -17.88 -6.45
CA GLN A 433 0.38 -17.09 -5.97
C GLN A 433 1.65 -17.63 -6.60
N ILE A 434 2.53 -16.73 -7.03
CA ILE A 434 3.80 -17.11 -7.64
C ILE A 434 4.80 -17.46 -6.52
N PRO A 435 5.35 -18.69 -6.48
CA PRO A 435 6.36 -19.07 -5.48
C PRO A 435 7.61 -18.20 -5.58
N PHE A 436 8.27 -17.96 -4.45
CA PHE A 436 9.45 -17.09 -4.36
C PHE A 436 10.62 -17.52 -5.26
N GLU A 437 10.76 -18.81 -5.52
CA GLU A 437 11.81 -19.40 -6.35
C GLU A 437 11.61 -19.15 -7.85
N ALA A 438 10.38 -18.85 -8.27
CA ALA A 438 10.05 -18.63 -9.68
C ALA A 438 10.73 -17.35 -10.20
N LYS A 439 11.58 -17.48 -11.20
CA LYS A 439 12.33 -16.34 -11.74
C LYS A 439 11.43 -15.47 -12.64
N PRO A 440 11.27 -14.16 -12.34
CA PRO A 440 10.50 -13.27 -13.18
C PRO A 440 11.27 -12.89 -14.45
N ILE A 441 10.55 -12.83 -15.56
CA ILE A 441 10.95 -12.18 -16.80
C ILE A 441 10.18 -10.86 -16.84
N VAL A 442 10.86 -9.75 -16.57
CA VAL A 442 10.22 -8.43 -16.56
C VAL A 442 10.27 -7.81 -17.95
N SER A 443 9.15 -7.26 -18.42
CA SER A 443 9.05 -6.67 -19.75
C SER A 443 7.90 -5.67 -19.82
N ASP A 444 8.18 -4.48 -20.36
CA ASP A 444 7.17 -3.46 -20.64
C ASP A 444 6.28 -3.81 -21.86
N ARG A 445 6.56 -4.93 -22.51
CA ARG A 445 5.76 -5.52 -23.61
C ARG A 445 5.31 -6.93 -23.29
N PRO A 446 4.15 -7.38 -23.81
CA PRO A 446 3.75 -8.78 -23.74
C PRO A 446 4.83 -9.71 -24.30
N ILE A 447 5.08 -10.82 -23.61
CA ILE A 447 5.97 -11.89 -24.09
C ILE A 447 5.15 -13.12 -24.44
N GLU A 448 5.43 -13.70 -25.61
CA GLU A 448 4.75 -14.91 -26.09
C GLU A 448 5.56 -16.19 -25.87
N LYS A 449 6.89 -16.06 -25.70
CA LYS A 449 7.81 -17.18 -25.54
C LYS A 449 8.85 -16.90 -24.47
N CYS A 450 9.15 -17.93 -23.68
CA CYS A 450 10.15 -17.85 -22.64
C CYS A 450 11.54 -17.69 -23.28
N PRO A 451 12.34 -16.68 -22.91
CA PRO A 451 13.67 -16.47 -23.48
C PRO A 451 14.66 -17.58 -23.11
N HIS A 452 14.36 -18.39 -22.09
CA HIS A 452 15.26 -19.47 -21.63
C HIS A 452 14.98 -20.82 -22.28
N CYS A 453 13.70 -21.19 -22.47
CA CYS A 453 13.33 -22.53 -22.96
C CYS A 453 12.44 -22.53 -24.22
N GLY A 454 12.05 -21.35 -24.73
CA GLY A 454 11.20 -21.22 -25.91
C GLY A 454 9.73 -21.62 -25.73
N SER A 455 9.33 -22.07 -24.53
CA SER A 455 7.94 -22.43 -24.22
C SER A 455 7.01 -21.22 -24.32
N SER A 456 5.82 -21.43 -24.86
CA SER A 456 4.72 -20.44 -24.83
C SER A 456 3.87 -20.52 -23.56
N ASP A 457 4.16 -21.48 -22.67
CA ASP A 457 3.46 -21.62 -21.40
C ASP A 457 4.03 -20.63 -20.37
N ILE A 458 3.53 -19.40 -20.46
CA ILE A 458 3.94 -18.25 -19.67
C ILE A 458 2.70 -17.66 -19.03
N ILE A 459 2.81 -17.31 -17.75
CA ILE A 459 1.80 -16.57 -17.03
C ILE A 459 2.36 -15.21 -16.64
N ARG A 460 1.52 -14.17 -16.71
CA ARG A 460 1.84 -12.87 -16.11
C ARG A 460 1.53 -12.93 -14.62
N ASP A 461 2.29 -12.20 -13.82
CA ASP A 461 2.05 -12.03 -12.39
C ASP A 461 0.57 -11.65 -12.16
N PRO A 462 -0.19 -12.40 -11.34
CA PRO A 462 -1.60 -12.15 -11.14
C PRO A 462 -1.86 -10.86 -10.36
N ASP A 463 -0.86 -10.38 -9.62
CA ASP A 463 -0.91 -9.19 -8.80
C ASP A 463 -0.97 -7.90 -9.63
N VAL A 464 -1.52 -6.87 -9.02
CA VAL A 464 -1.50 -5.50 -9.52
C VAL A 464 -0.58 -4.64 -8.69
N LEU A 465 -0.17 -3.51 -9.25
CA LEU A 465 0.61 -2.51 -8.55
C LEU A 465 -0.27 -1.71 -7.59
N ASP A 466 0.34 -1.28 -6.50
CA ASP A 466 -0.18 -0.27 -5.59
C ASP A 466 -0.63 0.97 -6.39
N THR A 467 -1.80 1.51 -6.06
CA THR A 467 -2.32 2.74 -6.68
C THR A 467 -1.28 3.85 -6.62
N TRP A 468 -0.64 3.99 -5.46
CA TRP A 468 0.38 5.01 -5.20
C TRP A 468 1.60 4.89 -6.14
N PHE A 469 1.88 3.70 -6.69
CA PHE A 469 2.92 3.52 -7.72
C PHE A 469 2.59 4.28 -9.00
N SER A 470 1.33 4.24 -9.43
CA SER A 470 0.89 5.01 -10.60
C SER A 470 0.76 6.51 -10.30
N SER A 471 0.23 6.88 -9.13
CA SER A 471 0.03 8.28 -8.74
C SER A 471 1.36 9.00 -8.51
N ALA A 472 2.42 8.29 -8.07
CA ALA A 472 3.76 8.86 -7.95
C ALA A 472 4.36 9.34 -9.30
N LEU A 473 3.86 8.82 -10.42
CA LEU A 473 4.32 9.20 -11.76
C LEU A 473 3.54 10.39 -12.35
N TRP A 474 2.48 10.84 -11.67
CA TRP A 474 1.51 11.82 -12.17
C TRP A 474 2.11 13.12 -12.74
N PRO A 475 3.16 13.72 -12.15
CA PRO A 475 3.73 14.99 -12.64
C PRO A 475 4.34 14.92 -14.04
N PHE A 476 4.64 13.73 -14.55
CA PHE A 476 5.29 13.54 -15.85
C PHE A 476 4.58 12.53 -16.76
N SER A 477 3.88 11.52 -16.20
CA SER A 477 3.09 10.58 -16.99
C SER A 477 1.92 11.28 -17.71
N THR A 478 1.29 12.27 -17.07
CA THR A 478 0.21 13.07 -17.65
C THR A 478 0.67 13.91 -18.84
N LEU A 479 1.94 14.32 -18.83
CA LEU A 479 2.60 15.07 -19.90
C LEU A 479 3.10 14.18 -21.04
N GLY A 480 2.98 12.85 -20.94
CA GLY A 480 3.31 11.92 -22.01
C GLY A 480 4.63 11.17 -21.84
N TRP A 481 5.31 11.31 -20.70
CA TRP A 481 6.36 10.36 -20.34
C TRP A 481 5.76 8.92 -20.35
N PRO A 482 6.45 7.90 -20.90
CA PRO A 482 7.87 7.83 -21.18
C PRO A 482 8.29 8.33 -22.57
N ASP A 483 7.35 8.83 -23.37
CA ASP A 483 7.68 9.42 -24.66
C ASP A 483 8.18 10.86 -24.49
N ASP A 484 8.99 11.30 -25.44
CA ASP A 484 9.53 12.65 -25.47
C ASP A 484 8.55 13.60 -26.20
N THR A 485 7.48 13.96 -25.51
CA THR A 485 6.39 14.77 -26.06
C THR A 485 6.69 16.27 -25.94
N LYS A 486 5.98 17.08 -26.73
CA LYS A 486 6.01 18.54 -26.61
C LYS A 486 5.61 19.00 -25.21
N ASP A 487 4.51 18.46 -24.68
CA ASP A 487 3.99 18.85 -23.36
C ASP A 487 5.00 18.53 -22.25
N MET A 488 5.71 17.39 -22.33
CA MET A 488 6.76 17.02 -21.38
C MET A 488 7.92 18.03 -21.41
N ARG A 489 8.41 18.39 -22.60
CA ARG A 489 9.51 19.37 -22.72
C ARG A 489 9.11 20.79 -22.27
N GLU A 490 7.84 21.14 -22.45
CA GLU A 490 7.35 22.48 -22.20
C GLU A 490 6.93 22.69 -20.74
N PHE A 491 6.28 21.71 -20.11
CA PHE A 491 5.63 21.89 -18.81
C PHE A 491 6.25 21.09 -17.65
N TYR A 492 7.22 20.21 -17.91
CA TYR A 492 8.00 19.56 -16.86
C TYR A 492 9.35 20.26 -16.62
N PRO A 493 9.83 20.41 -15.37
CA PRO A 493 9.13 20.13 -14.11
C PRO A 493 7.96 21.08 -13.86
N THR A 494 6.93 20.60 -13.15
CA THR A 494 5.79 21.44 -12.72
C THR A 494 6.21 22.53 -11.74
N ASP A 495 5.49 23.65 -11.73
CA ASP A 495 5.84 24.84 -10.94
C ASP A 495 5.25 24.82 -9.51
N LEU A 496 4.10 24.16 -9.33
CA LEU A 496 3.40 24.05 -8.04
C LEU A 496 2.75 22.67 -7.88
N MET A 497 2.77 22.14 -6.65
CA MET A 497 1.95 21.02 -6.19
C MET A 497 1.20 21.48 -4.95
N GLU A 498 -0.12 21.62 -5.05
CA GLU A 498 -1.01 21.98 -3.94
C GLU A 498 -1.76 20.72 -3.49
N THR A 499 -1.76 20.44 -2.19
CA THR A 499 -2.48 19.29 -1.63
C THR A 499 -2.64 19.39 -0.11
N GLY A 500 -3.54 18.59 0.46
CA GLY A 500 -3.74 18.48 1.91
C GLY A 500 -2.70 17.58 2.58
N PHE A 501 -2.35 17.88 3.83
CA PHE A 501 -1.38 17.13 4.65
C PHE A 501 -2.02 16.07 5.55
#